data_AF-A0A2M9R4X9-F1
#
_entry.id   AF-A0A2M9R4X9-F1
#
_cell.length_a   1.000
_cell.length_b   1.000
_cell.length_c   1.000
_cell.angle_alpha   90.00
_cell.angle_beta   90.00
_cell.angle_gamma   90.00
#
_symmetry.space_group_name_H-M   'P 1'
#
loop_
_entity.id
_entity.type
_entity.pdbx_description
1 polymer ?
#
loop_
_entity_poly.entity_id
_entity_poly.type
_entity_poly.pdbx_seq_one_letter_code
_entity_poly.pdbx_strand_id
1 'polypeptide(L)'
;MLIVGLTALALSVFVSHFCHVEFQILRINPLNKVTVWKALFNQLVIVSVLSLFFFIAGKIVNGKTRFIDIFNTVIIGFIPFYILGFQNINHFQIREINALEQAVQDGGIYSYLPSPLFIVLAIVSLVFIVYYIYLFVIGFRTATHSKKVGHYVTFVLALIIADLVASYIINSFNF
;
A
#
# COMPACT_ATOMS: atom_id res chain seq x y z
N MET A 1 4.42 18.69 -6.51
CA MET A 1 4.78 17.35 -6.00
C MET A 1 4.37 17.17 -4.54
N LEU A 2 4.95 17.91 -3.59
CA LEU A 2 4.61 17.76 -2.16
C LEU A 2 3.13 17.98 -1.84
N ILE A 3 2.53 19.07 -2.35
CA ILE A 3 1.10 19.38 -2.14
C ILE A 3 0.23 18.23 -2.68
N VAL A 4 0.50 17.75 -3.90
CA VAL A 4 -0.23 16.66 -4.53
C VAL A 4 -0.18 15.38 -3.69
N GLY A 5 1.00 15.02 -3.19
CA GLY A 5 1.17 13.85 -2.32
C GLY A 5 0.46 14.00 -0.97
N LEU A 6 0.51 15.18 -0.36
CA LEU A 6 -0.22 15.45 0.89
C LEU A 6 -1.73 15.43 0.69
N THR A 7 -2.24 15.97 -0.42
CA THR A 7 -3.66 15.87 -0.76
C THR A 7 -4.10 14.44 -1.00
N ALA A 8 -3.25 13.62 -1.62
CA ALA A 8 -3.54 12.21 -1.83
C ALA A 8 -3.54 11.41 -0.52
N LEU A 9 -2.63 11.75 0.41
CA LEU A 9 -2.61 11.18 1.76
C LEU A 9 -3.88 11.55 2.54
N ALA A 10 -4.32 12.80 2.47
CA ALA A 10 -5.58 13.20 3.10
C ALA A 10 -6.79 12.46 2.48
N LEU A 11 -6.79 12.31 1.15
CA LEU A 11 -7.83 11.57 0.44
C LEU A 11 -7.81 10.07 0.79
N SER A 12 -6.64 9.47 1.03
CA SER A 12 -6.55 8.06 1.39
C SER A 12 -7.18 7.76 2.75
N VAL A 13 -7.10 8.68 3.71
CA VAL A 13 -7.81 8.58 4.99
C VAL A 13 -9.32 8.56 4.78
N PHE A 14 -9.82 9.43 3.89
CA PHE A 14 -11.24 9.43 3.50
C PHE A 14 -11.64 8.11 2.83
N VAL A 15 -10.87 7.64 1.85
CA VAL A 15 -11.14 6.36 1.15
C VAL A 15 -11.11 5.18 2.11
N SER A 16 -10.11 5.12 3.00
CA SER A 16 -9.96 4.07 4.02
C SER A 16 -11.17 4.02 4.95
N HIS A 17 -11.63 5.17 5.43
CA HIS A 17 -12.80 5.25 6.30
C HIS A 17 -14.10 4.89 5.56
N PHE A 18 -14.32 5.49 4.38
CA PHE A 18 -15.56 5.36 3.62
C PHE A 18 -15.73 3.98 2.98
N CYS A 19 -14.65 3.39 2.46
CA CYS A 19 -14.68 2.07 1.83
C CYS A 19 -14.32 0.94 2.81
N HIS A 20 -14.08 1.25 4.09
CA HIS A 20 -13.71 0.28 5.12
C HIS A 20 -12.52 -0.59 4.71
N VAL A 21 -11.44 0.05 4.24
CA VAL A 21 -10.20 -0.64 3.85
C VAL A 21 -9.05 -0.17 4.73
N GLU A 22 -8.22 -1.11 5.15
CA GLU A 22 -6.95 -0.83 5.80
C GLU A 22 -5.82 -0.96 4.78
N PHE A 23 -5.11 0.15 4.56
CA PHE A 23 -3.89 0.15 3.74
C PHE A 23 -2.67 -0.26 4.58
N GLN A 24 -1.89 -1.19 4.05
CA GLN A 24 -0.53 -1.50 4.46
C GLN A 24 0.42 -1.15 3.31
N ILE A 25 1.73 -1.37 3.44
CA ILE A 25 2.68 -1.00 2.39
C ILE A 25 2.48 -1.88 1.16
N LEU A 26 2.36 -3.20 1.34
CA LEU A 26 2.19 -4.14 0.22
C LEU A 26 0.81 -4.79 0.13
N ARG A 27 -0.13 -4.42 1.01
CA ARG A 27 -1.42 -5.10 1.19
C ARG A 27 -2.55 -4.11 1.43
N ILE A 28 -3.76 -4.52 1.05
CA ILE A 28 -5.01 -3.82 1.36
C ILE A 28 -5.95 -4.85 1.98
N ASN A 29 -6.38 -4.59 3.20
CA ASN A 29 -7.27 -5.49 3.93
C ASN A 29 -8.65 -4.84 4.02
N PRO A 30 -9.69 -5.41 3.38
CA PRO A 30 -11.04 -4.94 3.61
C PRO A 30 -11.48 -5.37 5.02
N LEU A 31 -12.08 -4.45 5.76
CA LEU A 31 -12.53 -4.65 7.14
C LEU A 31 -14.03 -4.34 7.25
N ASN A 32 -14.65 -4.81 8.34
CA ASN A 32 -16.05 -4.48 8.64
C ASN A 32 -16.24 -3.01 9.02
N LYS A 33 -15.24 -2.41 9.66
CA LYS A 33 -15.28 -1.00 10.06
C LYS A 33 -13.87 -0.47 10.22
N VAL A 34 -13.63 0.72 9.68
CA VAL A 34 -12.39 1.47 9.88
C VAL A 34 -12.77 2.84 10.40
N THR A 35 -12.28 3.22 11.58
CA THR A 35 -12.51 4.56 12.14
C THR A 35 -11.57 5.56 11.47
N VAL A 36 -11.95 6.85 11.44
CA VAL A 36 -11.07 7.92 10.90
C VAL A 36 -9.73 7.95 11.63
N TRP A 37 -9.74 7.74 12.96
CA TRP A 37 -8.52 7.70 13.77
C TRP A 37 -7.60 6.55 13.36
N LYS A 38 -8.14 5.34 13.15
CA LYS A 38 -7.38 4.20 12.66
C LYS A 38 -6.82 4.44 11.26
N ALA A 39 -7.64 4.96 10.35
CA ALA A 39 -7.22 5.30 8.99
C ALA A 39 -6.05 6.31 8.99
N LEU A 40 -6.17 7.39 9.77
CA LEU A 40 -5.14 8.41 9.90
C LEU A 40 -3.85 7.83 10.52
N PHE A 41 -3.97 7.08 11.61
CA PHE A 41 -2.83 6.46 12.28
C PHE A 41 -2.07 5.53 11.34
N ASN A 42 -2.77 4.59 10.70
CA ASN A 42 -2.16 3.65 9.76
C ASN A 42 -1.46 4.39 8.61
N GLN A 43 -2.12 5.42 8.07
CA GLN A 43 -1.56 6.20 6.96
C GLN A 43 -0.28 6.96 7.34
N LEU A 44 -0.22 7.51 8.56
CA LEU A 44 0.98 8.15 9.09
C LEU A 44 2.10 7.13 9.34
N VAL A 45 1.78 5.96 9.89
CA VAL A 45 2.75 4.88 10.12
C VAL A 45 3.35 4.40 8.80
N ILE A 46 2.54 4.02 7.81
CA ILE A 46 3.05 3.48 6.54
C ILE A 46 3.94 4.49 5.82
N VAL A 47 3.54 5.76 5.76
CA VAL A 47 4.31 6.80 5.07
C VAL A 47 5.60 7.11 5.82
N SER A 48 5.55 7.21 7.15
CA SER A 48 6.74 7.54 7.96
C SER A 48 7.76 6.40 7.94
N VAL A 49 7.31 5.16 8.16
CA VAL A 49 8.17 3.97 8.15
C VAL A 49 8.78 3.78 6.79
N LEU A 50 7.98 3.79 5.71
CA LEU A 50 8.52 3.58 4.37
C LEU A 50 9.50 4.70 3.96
N SER A 51 9.18 5.96 4.27
CA SER A 51 10.09 7.09 3.99
C SER A 51 11.41 6.96 4.74
N LEU A 52 11.38 6.50 6.00
CA LEU A 52 12.58 6.29 6.80
C LEU A 52 13.45 5.17 6.21
N PHE A 53 12.88 4.00 5.91
CA PHE A 53 13.64 2.88 5.36
C PHE A 53 14.17 3.16 3.95
N PHE A 54 13.38 3.81 3.09
CA PHE A 54 13.88 4.27 1.79
C PHE A 54 14.95 5.34 1.94
N PHE A 55 14.88 6.20 2.95
CA PHE A 55 15.92 7.20 3.18
C PHE A 55 17.23 6.54 3.64
N ILE A 56 17.17 5.57 4.55
CA ILE A 56 18.34 4.79 4.97
C ILE A 56 18.96 4.07 3.78
N ALA A 57 18.15 3.33 3.01
CA ALA A 57 18.61 2.66 1.79
C ALA A 57 19.21 3.65 0.78
N GLY A 58 18.58 4.82 0.63
CA GLY A 58 19.05 5.88 -0.23
C GLY A 58 20.40 6.44 0.20
N LYS A 59 20.62 6.63 1.52
CA LYS A 59 21.91 7.07 2.07
C LYS A 59 23.03 6.04 1.90
N ILE A 60 22.71 4.75 1.95
CA ILE A 60 23.65 3.66 1.64
C ILE A 60 24.06 3.71 0.16
N VAL A 61 23.09 3.96 -0.73
CA VAL A 61 23.32 4.04 -2.18
C VAL A 61 24.04 5.33 -2.58
N ASN A 62 23.65 6.46 -1.99
CA ASN A 62 24.18 7.79 -2.25
C ASN A 62 24.09 8.67 -1.00
N GLY A 63 25.24 9.01 -0.43
CA GLY A 63 25.32 9.84 0.77
C GLY A 63 24.69 11.23 0.64
N LYS A 64 24.41 11.72 -0.58
CA LYS A 64 23.77 13.02 -0.85
C LYS A 64 22.24 12.94 -0.97
N THR A 65 21.63 11.76 -0.83
CA THR A 65 20.17 11.63 -0.86
C THR A 65 19.53 12.52 0.22
N ARG A 66 18.54 13.31 -0.20
CA ARG A 66 17.79 14.22 0.67
C ARG A 66 16.50 13.55 1.11
N PHE A 67 16.15 13.68 2.40
CA PHE A 67 14.94 13.08 2.96
C PHE A 67 13.68 13.53 2.23
N ILE A 68 13.58 14.82 1.90
CA ILE A 68 12.40 15.38 1.22
C ILE A 68 12.15 14.77 -0.17
N ASP A 69 13.19 14.36 -0.89
CA ASP A 69 13.04 13.72 -2.21
C ASP A 69 12.48 12.30 -2.08
N ILE A 70 12.90 11.57 -1.03
CA ILE A 70 12.38 10.25 -0.69
C ILE A 70 10.95 10.34 -0.17
N PHE A 71 10.68 11.28 0.75
CA PHE A 71 9.34 11.50 1.27
C PHE A 71 8.34 11.79 0.14
N ASN A 72 8.72 12.67 -0.82
CA ASN A 72 7.92 12.94 -2.02
C ASN A 72 7.71 11.68 -2.88
N THR A 73 8.75 10.85 -3.04
CA THR A 73 8.64 9.56 -3.76
C THR A 73 7.60 8.66 -3.11
N VAL A 74 7.59 8.57 -1.78
CA VAL A 74 6.67 7.71 -1.05
C VAL A 74 5.23 8.19 -1.20
N ILE A 75 4.95 9.45 -0.88
CA ILE A 75 3.56 9.96 -0.91
C ILE A 75 2.97 9.98 -2.34
N ILE A 76 3.78 10.20 -3.38
CA ILE A 76 3.33 10.15 -4.77
C ILE A 76 3.16 8.71 -5.23
N GLY A 77 4.11 7.83 -4.88
CA GLY A 77 4.07 6.43 -5.29
C GLY A 77 2.83 5.72 -4.79
N PHE A 78 2.29 6.08 -3.62
CA PHE A 78 1.04 5.51 -3.08
C PHE A 78 -0.24 5.92 -3.82
N ILE A 79 -0.23 6.97 -4.66
CA ILE A 79 -1.47 7.48 -5.31
C ILE A 79 -2.24 6.37 -6.05
N PRO A 80 -1.61 5.53 -6.90
CA PRO A 80 -2.33 4.45 -7.58
C PRO A 80 -2.88 3.41 -6.59
N PHE A 81 -2.17 3.16 -5.50
CA PHE A 81 -2.58 2.17 -4.50
C PHE A 81 -3.85 2.59 -3.75
N TYR A 82 -4.02 3.89 -3.48
CA TYR A 82 -5.25 4.40 -2.84
C TYR A 82 -6.50 4.22 -3.69
N ILE A 83 -6.38 4.20 -5.03
CA ILE A 83 -7.49 3.96 -5.94
C ILE A 83 -8.08 2.55 -5.74
N LEU A 84 -7.25 1.59 -5.33
CA LEU A 84 -7.73 0.23 -5.05
C LEU A 84 -8.63 0.14 -3.82
N GLY A 85 -8.62 1.15 -2.93
CA GLY A 85 -9.53 1.17 -1.78
C GLY A 85 -11.01 1.22 -2.17
N PHE A 86 -11.34 1.77 -3.34
CA PHE A 86 -12.72 1.83 -3.83
C PHE A 86 -13.33 0.45 -4.17
N GLN A 87 -12.52 -0.61 -4.22
CA GLN A 87 -13.01 -1.97 -4.49
C GLN A 87 -13.92 -2.51 -3.39
N ASN A 88 -13.81 -1.99 -2.16
CA ASN A 88 -14.65 -2.41 -1.03
C ASN A 88 -15.82 -1.44 -0.75
N ILE A 89 -16.21 -0.60 -1.71
CA ILE A 89 -17.44 0.21 -1.59
C ILE A 89 -18.61 -0.72 -1.23
N ASN A 90 -19.43 -0.29 -0.27
CA ASN A 90 -20.56 -1.06 0.24
C ASN A 90 -20.18 -2.50 0.66
N HIS A 91 -18.96 -2.72 1.18
CA HIS A 91 -18.47 -4.03 1.60
C HIS A 91 -18.43 -5.09 0.48
N PHE A 92 -18.28 -4.67 -0.78
CA PHE A 92 -18.26 -5.61 -1.90
C PHE A 92 -17.14 -6.65 -1.77
N GLN A 93 -15.90 -6.18 -1.62
CA GLN A 93 -14.72 -7.04 -1.58
C GLN A 93 -14.73 -8.00 -0.38
N ILE A 94 -15.11 -7.52 0.82
CA ILE A 94 -15.20 -8.38 2.01
C ILE A 94 -16.29 -9.45 1.86
N ARG A 95 -17.42 -9.17 1.20
CA ARG A 95 -18.45 -10.18 0.93
C ARG A 95 -17.96 -11.28 0.01
N GLU A 96 -17.26 -10.92 -1.07
CA GLU A 96 -16.69 -11.90 -2.01
C GLU A 96 -15.62 -12.77 -1.33
N ILE A 97 -14.75 -12.16 -0.51
CA ILE A 97 -13.73 -12.89 0.26
C ILE A 97 -14.41 -13.84 1.26
N ASN A 98 -15.40 -13.38 2.03
CA ASN A 98 -16.09 -14.23 3.00
C ASN A 98 -16.82 -15.40 2.32
N ALA A 99 -17.44 -15.18 1.15
CA ALA A 99 -18.10 -16.24 0.38
C ALA A 99 -17.09 -17.27 -0.13
N LEU A 100 -15.91 -16.82 -0.59
CA LEU A 100 -14.81 -17.69 -0.98
C LEU A 100 -14.31 -18.50 0.22
N GLU A 101 -14.04 -17.86 1.36
CA GLU A 101 -13.58 -18.52 2.59
C GLU A 101 -14.58 -19.58 3.06
N GLN A 102 -15.87 -19.26 3.05
CA GLN A 102 -16.93 -20.21 3.39
C GLN A 102 -16.93 -21.40 2.42
N ALA A 103 -16.81 -21.17 1.11
CA ALA A 103 -16.73 -22.26 0.14
C ALA A 103 -15.50 -23.16 0.34
N VAL A 104 -14.38 -22.61 0.80
CA VAL A 104 -13.20 -23.42 1.19
C VAL A 104 -13.50 -24.26 2.43
N GLN A 105 -14.10 -23.67 3.46
CA GLN A 105 -14.44 -24.37 4.72
C GLN A 105 -15.45 -25.49 4.50
N ASP A 106 -16.43 -25.29 3.62
CA ASP A 106 -17.48 -26.26 3.31
C ASP A 106 -17.02 -27.32 2.28
N GLY A 107 -15.76 -27.26 1.80
CA GLY A 107 -15.23 -28.16 0.76
C GLY A 107 -15.81 -27.93 -0.64
N GLY A 108 -16.60 -26.86 -0.82
CA GLY A 108 -17.30 -26.50 -2.05
C GLY A 108 -16.53 -25.58 -3.01
N ILE A 109 -15.21 -25.44 -2.85
CA ILE A 109 -14.39 -24.48 -3.62
C ILE A 109 -14.55 -24.63 -5.14
N TYR A 110 -14.70 -25.86 -5.64
CA TYR A 110 -14.87 -26.14 -7.07
C TYR A 110 -16.23 -25.71 -7.62
N SER A 111 -17.20 -25.43 -6.75
CA SER A 111 -18.54 -24.95 -7.10
C SER A 111 -18.71 -23.45 -6.85
N TYR A 112 -17.76 -22.80 -6.16
CA TYR A 112 -17.77 -21.36 -5.98
C TYR A 112 -17.41 -20.67 -7.29
N LEU A 113 -18.30 -19.79 -7.73
CA LEU A 113 -18.08 -18.93 -8.89
C LEU A 113 -17.99 -17.48 -8.40
N PRO A 114 -16.79 -16.86 -8.42
CA PRO A 114 -16.67 -15.45 -8.06
C PRO A 114 -17.46 -14.58 -9.03
N SER A 115 -17.95 -13.44 -8.57
CA SER A 115 -18.65 -12.53 -9.48
C SER A 115 -17.71 -12.02 -10.58
N PRO A 116 -18.20 -11.81 -11.83
CA PRO A 116 -17.37 -11.28 -12.92
C PRO A 116 -16.69 -9.95 -12.55
N LEU A 117 -17.38 -9.12 -11.76
CA LEU A 117 -16.83 -7.87 -11.26
C LEU A 117 -15.63 -8.10 -10.33
N PHE A 118 -15.69 -9.10 -9.43
CA PHE A 118 -14.57 -9.42 -8.54
C PHE A 118 -13.32 -9.84 -9.33
N ILE A 119 -13.49 -10.63 -10.40
CA ILE A 119 -12.38 -11.04 -11.30
C ILE A 119 -11.79 -9.82 -12.01
N VAL A 120 -12.63 -8.94 -12.57
CA VAL A 120 -12.17 -7.70 -13.23
C VAL A 120 -11.40 -6.81 -12.25
N LEU A 121 -11.91 -6.62 -11.04
CA LEU A 121 -11.25 -5.82 -10.01
C LEU A 121 -9.91 -6.43 -9.59
N ALA A 122 -9.78 -7.76 -9.51
CA ALA A 122 -8.50 -8.43 -9.24
C ALA A 122 -7.45 -8.16 -10.33
N ILE A 123 -7.85 -8.22 -11.61
CA ILE A 123 -6.96 -7.89 -12.74
C ILE A 123 -6.55 -6.43 -12.70
N VAL A 124 -7.49 -5.52 -12.43
CA VAL A 124 -7.21 -4.09 -12.26
C VAL A 124 -6.24 -3.86 -11.09
N SER A 125 -6.43 -4.53 -9.95
CA SER A 125 -5.52 -4.46 -8.81
C SER A 125 -4.09 -4.84 -9.19
N LEU A 126 -3.91 -5.88 -10.00
CA LEU A 126 -2.59 -6.30 -10.45
C LEU A 126 -1.90 -5.17 -11.25
N VAL A 127 -2.60 -4.52 -12.17
CA VAL A 127 -2.07 -3.40 -12.97
C VAL A 127 -1.65 -2.23 -12.06
N PHE A 128 -2.49 -1.86 -11.11
CA PHE A 128 -2.20 -0.76 -10.18
C PHE A 128 -1.07 -1.08 -9.20
N ILE A 129 -0.95 -2.33 -8.74
CA ILE A 129 0.17 -2.78 -7.90
C ILE A 129 1.48 -2.72 -8.68
N VAL A 130 1.50 -3.18 -9.93
CA VAL A 130 2.69 -3.07 -10.79
C VAL A 130 3.07 -1.60 -10.99
N TYR A 131 2.09 -0.73 -11.25
CA TYR A 131 2.34 0.70 -11.41
C TYR A 131 2.81 1.38 -10.12
N TYR A 132 2.24 1.01 -8.97
CA TYR A 132 2.67 1.45 -7.63
C TYR A 132 4.16 1.14 -7.38
N ILE A 133 4.57 -0.11 -7.60
CA ILE A 133 5.97 -0.53 -7.45
C ILE A 133 6.88 0.19 -8.44
N TYR A 134 6.43 0.35 -9.69
CA TYR A 134 7.17 1.09 -10.72
C TYR A 134 7.44 2.55 -10.32
N LEU A 135 6.45 3.25 -9.77
CA LEU A 135 6.62 4.63 -9.29
C LEU A 135 7.66 4.72 -8.16
N PHE A 136 7.65 3.76 -7.23
CA PHE A 136 8.68 3.72 -6.18
C PHE A 136 10.07 3.47 -6.72
N VAL A 137 10.22 2.53 -7.67
CA VAL A 137 11.52 2.25 -8.30
C VAL A 137 12.06 3.51 -9.00
N ILE A 138 11.22 4.22 -9.75
CA ILE A 138 11.63 5.44 -10.46
C ILE A 138 11.93 6.58 -9.49
N GLY A 139 11.07 6.82 -8.50
CA GLY A 139 11.28 7.88 -7.52
C GLY A 139 12.54 7.63 -6.70
N PHE A 140 12.76 6.40 -6.25
CA PHE A 140 13.97 6.02 -5.52
C PHE A 140 15.22 6.18 -6.39
N ARG A 141 15.18 5.73 -7.64
CA ARG A 141 16.28 5.92 -8.60
C ARG A 141 16.62 7.39 -8.79
N THR A 142 15.60 8.23 -8.91
CA THR A 142 15.75 9.68 -9.11
C THR A 142 16.34 10.34 -7.87
N ALA A 143 15.83 10.01 -6.68
CA ALA A 143 16.30 10.58 -5.40
C ALA A 143 17.72 10.13 -4.99
N THR A 144 18.17 8.98 -5.50
CA THR A 144 19.49 8.40 -5.15
C THR A 144 20.52 8.51 -6.27
N HIS A 145 20.14 8.97 -7.47
CA HIS A 145 20.97 8.88 -8.67
C HIS A 145 21.55 7.46 -8.90
N SER A 146 20.76 6.41 -8.60
CA SER A 146 21.24 5.03 -8.69
C SER A 146 21.47 4.60 -10.14
N LYS A 147 22.66 4.04 -10.42
CA LYS A 147 23.04 3.52 -11.75
C LYS A 147 23.32 2.02 -11.79
N LYS A 148 23.48 1.37 -10.63
CA LYS A 148 23.89 -0.05 -10.52
C LYS A 148 22.71 -0.94 -10.17
N VAL A 149 22.73 -2.18 -10.66
CA VAL A 149 21.69 -3.19 -10.38
C VAL A 149 21.59 -3.50 -8.87
N GLY A 150 22.73 -3.54 -8.16
CA GLY A 150 22.76 -3.78 -6.71
C GLY A 150 21.99 -2.75 -5.87
N HIS A 151 21.78 -1.53 -6.38
CA HIS A 151 21.00 -0.51 -5.67
C HIS A 151 19.50 -0.86 -5.62
N TYR A 152 19.00 -1.62 -6.60
CA TYR A 152 17.61 -2.10 -6.59
C TYR A 152 17.41 -3.22 -5.55
N VAL A 153 18.44 -4.01 -5.26
CA VAL A 153 18.38 -5.01 -4.18
C VAL A 153 18.19 -4.31 -2.82
N THR A 154 18.97 -3.25 -2.55
CA THR A 154 18.80 -2.43 -1.33
C THR A 154 17.40 -1.84 -1.23
N PHE A 155 16.83 -1.37 -2.35
CA PHE A 155 15.45 -0.88 -2.41
C PHE A 155 14.44 -1.97 -2.04
N VAL A 156 14.52 -3.15 -2.64
CA VAL A 156 13.59 -4.26 -2.37
C VAL A 156 13.67 -4.70 -0.91
N LEU A 157 14.89 -4.82 -0.36
CA LEU A 157 15.07 -5.14 1.06
C LEU A 157 14.44 -4.09 1.97
N ALA A 158 14.64 -2.80 1.66
CA ALA A 158 14.04 -1.71 2.43
C ALA A 158 12.51 -1.73 2.36
N LEU A 159 11.93 -2.04 1.21
CA LEU A 159 10.48 -2.16 1.02
C LEU A 159 9.89 -3.29 1.87
N ILE A 160 10.50 -4.48 1.85
CA ILE A 160 10.03 -5.64 2.61
C ILE A 160 10.16 -5.39 4.11
N ILE A 161 11.32 -4.88 4.56
CA ILE A 161 11.53 -4.58 5.99
C ILE A 161 10.56 -3.50 6.46
N ALA A 162 10.33 -2.46 5.65
CA ALA A 162 9.36 -1.42 5.96
C ALA A 162 7.94 -1.99 6.10
N ASP A 163 7.50 -2.89 5.20
CA ASP A 163 6.19 -3.54 5.30
C ASP A 163 6.04 -4.34 6.60
N LEU A 164 7.06 -5.13 6.96
CA LEU A 164 7.05 -5.92 8.20
C LEU A 164 6.98 -5.02 9.44
N VAL A 165 7.80 -3.96 9.49
CA VAL A 165 7.83 -3.03 10.63
C VAL A 165 6.53 -2.24 10.72
N ALA A 166 6.01 -1.70 9.62
CA ALA A 166 4.75 -0.97 9.60
C ALA A 166 3.58 -1.88 10.01
N SER A 167 3.54 -3.11 9.49
CA SER A 167 2.53 -4.10 9.87
C SER A 167 2.60 -4.43 11.35
N TYR A 168 3.80 -4.65 11.89
CA TYR A 168 3.98 -4.90 13.32
C TYR A 168 3.45 -3.74 14.17
N ILE A 169 3.81 -2.50 13.83
CA ILE A 169 3.32 -1.31 14.54
C ILE A 169 1.80 -1.26 14.45
N ILE A 170 1.21 -1.29 13.26
CA ILE A 170 -0.25 -1.18 13.06
C ILE A 170 -1.00 -2.25 13.87
N ASN A 171 -0.56 -3.51 13.81
CA ASN A 171 -1.24 -4.61 14.51
C ASN A 171 -1.00 -4.61 16.02
N SER A 172 0.03 -3.92 16.52
CA SER A 172 0.27 -3.78 17.97
C SER A 172 -0.64 -2.76 18.63
N PHE A 173 -1.20 -1.82 17.86
CA PHE A 173 -2.13 -0.82 18.37
C PHE A 173 -3.58 -1.24 18.07
N ASN A 174 -4.28 -1.71 19.11
CA ASN A 174 -5.69 -2.09 19.04
C ASN A 174 -6.60 -0.85 19.06
N PHE A 175 -6.78 -0.22 17.89
CA PHE A 175 -7.88 0.73 17.63
C PHE A 175 -8.97 0.12 16.75
#